data_AF-A0A5Z1E084-F1
#
_entry.id   AF-A0A5Z1E084-F1
#
_cell.length_a   1.000
_cell.length_b   1.000
_cell.length_c   1.000
_cell.angle_alpha   90.00
_cell.angle_beta   90.00
_cell.angle_gamma   90.00
#
_symmetry.space_group_name_H-M   'P 1'
#
loop_
_entity.id
_entity.type
_entity.pdbx_description
1 polymer ?
#
loop_
_entity_poly.entity_id
_entity_poly.type
_entity_poly.pdbx_seq_one_letter_code
_entity_poly.pdbx_strand_id
1 'polypeptide(L)'
;LYRNTDFNTAHQFYLKNKALMDKGAKVLWEEAKSLEDLMKLRAENLKAFNKEQLNNPRSENQIFSLDGINFYDDLPAINQYYMYIDPAGEKAKSDFTAITIIGKGAKGFYVAESIVKILK
;
A
#
# COMPACT_ATOMS: atom_id res chain seq x y z
N LEU A 1 -6.01 24.58 -8.48
CA LEU A 1 -5.88 23.13 -8.16
C LEU A 1 -5.71 22.38 -9.46
N TYR A 2 -4.80 21.40 -9.52
CA TYR A 2 -4.67 20.49 -10.66
C TYR A 2 -6.00 19.75 -10.88
N ARG A 3 -6.52 19.74 -12.12
CA ARG A 3 -7.81 19.13 -12.48
C ARG A 3 -7.62 18.17 -13.64
N ASN A 4 -8.28 17.01 -13.58
CA ASN A 4 -8.19 15.98 -14.60
C ASN A 4 -9.25 16.17 -15.70
N THR A 5 -9.20 17.30 -16.43
CA THR A 5 -10.10 17.56 -17.58
C THR A 5 -9.41 17.33 -18.92
N ASP A 6 -8.11 17.60 -18.99
CA ASP A 6 -7.24 17.33 -20.15
C ASP A 6 -5.79 17.20 -19.66
N PHE A 7 -5.09 16.13 -20.04
CA PHE A 7 -3.74 15.83 -19.54
C PHE A 7 -2.72 16.91 -19.91
N ASN A 8 -2.80 17.44 -21.13
CA ASN A 8 -1.88 18.47 -21.60
C ASN A 8 -2.12 19.79 -20.84
N THR A 9 -3.37 20.20 -20.67
CA THR A 9 -3.76 21.38 -19.90
C THR A 9 -3.33 21.29 -18.44
N ALA A 10 -3.45 20.11 -17.83
CA ALA A 10 -3.08 19.89 -16.44
C ALA A 10 -1.55 19.86 -16.25
N HIS A 11 -0.80 19.26 -17.18
CA HIS A 11 0.66 19.33 -17.23
C HIS A 11 1.15 20.79 -17.39
N GLN A 12 0.57 21.55 -18.33
CA GLN A 12 0.90 22.97 -18.51
C GLN A 12 0.58 23.80 -17.28
N PHE A 13 -0.51 23.50 -16.58
CA PHE A 13 -0.83 24.13 -15.30
C PHE A 13 0.20 23.82 -14.22
N TYR A 14 0.68 22.56 -14.13
CA TYR A 14 1.75 22.18 -13.20
C TYR A 14 3.04 22.93 -13.54
N LEU A 15 3.50 22.91 -14.79
CA LEU A 15 4.71 23.61 -15.22
C LEU A 15 4.66 25.12 -14.92
N LYS A 16 3.53 25.76 -15.23
CA LYS A 16 3.33 27.20 -14.97
C LYS A 16 3.40 27.56 -13.47
N ASN A 17 3.08 26.63 -12.59
CA ASN A 17 3.02 26.85 -11.14
C ASN A 17 4.06 26.05 -10.36
N LYS A 18 5.03 25.41 -11.03
CA LYS A 18 5.95 24.43 -10.44
C LYS A 18 6.66 24.97 -9.20
N ALA A 19 7.19 26.19 -9.25
CA ALA A 19 7.87 26.81 -8.13
C ALA A 19 6.98 26.95 -6.86
N LEU A 20 5.67 27.19 -7.04
CA LEU A 20 4.72 27.28 -5.93
C LEU A 20 4.27 25.89 -5.46
N MET A 21 4.11 24.95 -6.39
CA MET A 21 3.65 23.58 -6.08
C MET A 21 4.72 22.75 -5.38
N ASP A 22 5.98 22.92 -5.77
CA ASP A 22 7.12 22.22 -5.19
C ASP A 22 7.54 22.82 -3.84
N LYS A 23 7.12 24.06 -3.55
CA LYS A 23 7.53 24.77 -2.33
C LYS A 23 7.05 24.03 -1.08
N GLY A 24 8.00 23.38 -0.41
CA GLY A 24 7.75 22.63 0.82
C GLY A 24 7.19 21.23 0.60
N ALA A 25 7.02 20.79 -0.65
CA ALA A 25 6.67 19.40 -0.95
C ALA A 25 7.87 18.49 -0.63
N LYS A 26 7.62 17.39 0.07
CA LYS A 26 8.60 16.32 0.33
C LYS A 26 7.97 15.01 -0.12
N VAL A 27 8.49 14.45 -1.20
CA VAL A 27 8.00 13.18 -1.73
C VAL A 27 8.91 12.07 -1.20
N LEU A 28 8.29 11.03 -0.64
CA LEU A 28 9.00 9.94 0.04
C LEU A 28 9.82 9.06 -0.93
N TRP A 29 9.34 8.87 -2.15
CA TRP A 29 9.98 8.01 -3.15
C TRP A 29 9.86 8.61 -4.56
N GLU A 30 10.64 9.67 -4.80
CA GLU A 30 10.62 10.45 -6.05
C GLU A 30 10.99 9.61 -7.27
N GLU A 31 11.85 8.61 -7.08
CA GLU A 31 12.30 7.68 -8.12
C GLU A 31 11.18 6.77 -8.65
N ALA A 32 10.17 6.49 -7.81
CA ALA A 32 9.01 5.70 -8.20
C ALA A 32 7.87 6.58 -8.76
N LYS A 33 7.63 7.75 -8.14
CA LYS A 33 6.60 8.71 -8.56
C LYS A 33 7.04 10.14 -8.26
N SER A 34 7.05 10.97 -9.29
CA SER A 34 7.28 12.41 -9.11
C SER A 34 6.11 13.08 -8.41
N LEU A 35 6.32 14.30 -7.89
CA LEU A 35 5.23 15.11 -7.34
C LEU A 35 4.11 15.33 -8.38
N GLU A 36 4.47 15.54 -9.64
CA GLU A 36 3.50 15.70 -10.72
C GLU A 36 2.64 14.44 -10.91
N ASP A 37 3.26 13.25 -10.86
CA ASP A 37 2.53 11.97 -10.95
C ASP A 37 1.57 11.78 -9.78
N LEU A 38 1.98 12.17 -8.57
CA LEU A 38 1.10 12.16 -7.41
C LEU A 38 -0.08 13.14 -7.58
N MET A 39 0.15 14.33 -8.13
CA MET A 39 -0.90 15.29 -8.41
C MET A 39 -1.89 14.80 -9.47
N LYS A 40 -1.40 14.09 -10.51
CA LYS A 40 -2.23 13.42 -11.51
C LYS A 40 -3.15 12.38 -10.88
N LEU A 41 -2.57 11.43 -10.13
CA LEU A 41 -3.32 10.37 -9.44
C LEU A 41 -4.38 10.96 -8.49
N ARG A 42 -4.02 12.03 -7.76
CA ARG A 42 -4.94 12.72 -6.85
C ARG A 42 -6.12 13.35 -7.58
N ALA A 43 -5.89 13.95 -8.74
CA ALA A 43 -6.94 14.59 -9.52
C ALA A 43 -7.81 13.61 -10.30
N GLU A 44 -7.27 12.44 -10.65
CA GLU A 44 -8.00 11.36 -11.29
C GLU A 44 -8.99 10.69 -10.33
N ASN A 45 -8.51 10.28 -9.15
CA ASN A 45 -9.36 9.66 -8.15
C ASN A 45 -8.85 9.94 -6.74
N LEU A 46 -9.45 10.95 -6.10
CA LEU A 46 -9.06 11.35 -4.74
C LEU A 46 -9.23 10.21 -3.72
N LYS A 47 -10.24 9.35 -3.88
CA LYS A 47 -10.47 8.22 -2.97
C LYS A 47 -9.36 7.17 -3.10
N ALA A 48 -9.02 6.79 -4.33
CA ALA A 48 -7.93 5.85 -4.60
C ALA A 48 -6.58 6.44 -4.16
N PHE A 49 -6.32 7.71 -4.45
CA PHE A 49 -5.10 8.39 -4.01
C PHE A 49 -4.93 8.38 -2.49
N ASN A 50 -5.98 8.73 -1.73
CA ASN A 50 -5.90 8.73 -0.26
C ASN A 50 -5.64 7.31 0.30
N LYS A 51 -6.23 6.29 -0.33
CA LYS A 51 -6.02 4.88 0.06
C LYS A 51 -4.61 4.40 -0.27
N GLU A 52 -4.19 4.54 -1.52
CA GLU A 52 -2.99 3.90 -2.06
C GLU A 52 -1.71 4.71 -1.85
N GLN A 53 -1.80 6.05 -1.80
CA GLN A 53 -0.62 6.94 -1.72
C GLN A 53 -0.42 7.55 -0.35
N LEU A 54 -1.49 7.69 0.45
CA LEU A 54 -1.42 8.28 1.80
C LEU A 54 -1.68 7.28 2.92
N ASN A 55 -2.03 6.03 2.61
CA ASN A 55 -2.46 5.02 3.59
C ASN A 55 -3.52 5.56 4.57
N ASN A 56 -4.35 6.48 4.11
CA ASN A 56 -5.45 7.05 4.87
C ASN A 56 -6.77 6.66 4.19
N PRO A 57 -7.16 5.37 4.26
CA PRO A 57 -8.46 4.94 3.78
C PRO A 57 -9.53 5.60 4.66
N ARG A 58 -10.02 6.76 4.20
CA ARG A 58 -11.27 7.34 4.71
C ARG A 58 -12.42 6.44 4.26
N SER A 59 -12.60 5.32 4.93
CA SER A 59 -13.79 4.49 4.76
C SER A 59 -14.30 4.04 6.11
N GLU A 60 -15.57 4.33 6.38
CA GLU A 60 -16.34 3.76 7.48
C GLU A 60 -16.46 2.23 7.38
N ASN A 61 -16.13 1.65 6.20
CA ASN A 61 -16.21 0.22 5.90
C ASN A 61 -14.86 -0.51 6.10
N GLN A 62 -14.02 -0.06 7.04
CA GLN A 62 -12.77 -0.75 7.37
C GLN A 62 -13.09 -2.14 7.92
N ILE A 63 -12.68 -3.19 7.20
CA ILE A 63 -12.95 -4.59 7.60
C ILE A 63 -12.04 -5.00 8.77
N PHE A 64 -10.79 -4.52 8.79
CA PHE A 64 -9.81 -4.83 9.84
C PHE A 64 -9.37 -3.55 10.55
N SER A 65 -9.74 -3.37 11.82
CA SER A 65 -9.21 -2.31 12.70
C SER A 65 -8.00 -2.83 13.49
N LEU A 66 -7.04 -1.95 13.77
CA LEU A 66 -5.94 -2.25 14.68
C LEU A 66 -6.43 -2.63 16.08
N ASP A 67 -7.57 -2.08 16.52
CA ASP A 67 -8.19 -2.43 17.81
C ASP A 67 -8.58 -3.92 17.89
N GLY A 68 -8.80 -4.56 16.74
CA GLY A 68 -9.13 -5.98 16.64
C GLY A 68 -7.92 -6.89 16.42
N ILE A 69 -6.71 -6.33 16.33
CA ILE A 69 -5.48 -7.07 16.05
C ILE A 69 -4.64 -7.12 17.32
N ASN A 70 -4.33 -8.34 17.77
CA ASN A 70 -3.43 -8.56 18.89
C ASN A 70 -2.02 -8.88 18.37
N PHE A 71 -1.03 -8.15 18.86
CA PHE A 71 0.37 -8.43 18.61
C PHE A 71 0.96 -9.25 19.75
N TYR A 72 1.99 -10.03 19.46
CA TYR A 72 2.72 -10.86 20.42
C TYR A 72 4.20 -10.80 20.09
N ASP A 73 5.03 -10.78 21.12
CA ASP A 73 6.49 -10.82 20.96
C ASP A 73 6.97 -12.27 20.81
N ASP A 74 6.38 -13.19 21.59
CA ASP A 74 6.67 -14.62 21.57
C ASP A 74 5.48 -15.44 21.08
N LEU A 75 5.76 -16.47 20.28
CA LEU A 75 4.73 -17.43 19.86
C LEU A 75 4.26 -18.24 21.08
N PRO A 76 2.94 -18.35 21.35
CA PRO A 76 2.46 -19.25 22.37
C PRO A 76 2.69 -20.71 21.97
N ALA A 77 2.41 -21.65 22.88
CA ALA A 77 2.45 -23.07 22.56
C ALA A 77 1.49 -23.40 21.39
N ILE A 78 2.07 -23.84 20.26
CA ILE A 78 1.37 -24.28 19.07
C ILE A 78 1.57 -25.79 18.88
N ASN A 79 0.48 -26.51 18.65
CA ASN A 79 0.51 -27.96 18.38
C ASN A 79 0.21 -28.30 16.91
N GLN A 80 -0.28 -27.34 16.12
CA GLN A 80 -0.62 -27.55 14.72
C GLN A 80 -0.30 -26.31 13.90
N TYR A 81 0.37 -26.52 12.77
CA TYR A 81 0.71 -25.48 11.81
C TYR A 81 0.01 -25.73 10.48
N TYR A 82 -0.34 -24.63 9.82
CA TYR A 82 -0.89 -24.59 8.47
C TYR A 82 -0.03 -23.65 7.65
N MET A 83 0.27 -24.03 6.41
CA MET A 83 0.99 -23.17 5.48
C MET A 83 0.08 -22.83 4.32
N TYR A 84 0.10 -21.56 3.93
CA TYR A 84 -0.53 -21.08 2.72
C TYR A 84 0.50 -20.35 1.86
N ILE A 85 0.37 -20.52 0.55
CA ILE A 85 1.20 -19.87 -0.45
C ILE A 85 0.27 -19.13 -1.39
N ASP A 86 0.46 -17.82 -1.50
CA ASP A 86 -0.16 -16.96 -2.50
C ASP A 86 0.90 -16.63 -3.56
N PRO A 87 0.98 -17.42 -4.64
CA PRO A 87 2.02 -17.23 -5.65
C PRO A 87 1.70 -16.02 -6.52
N ALA A 88 2.69 -15.15 -6.69
CA ALA A 88 2.62 -14.09 -7.69
C ALA A 88 2.82 -14.64 -9.10
N GLY A 89 2.22 -13.97 -10.08
CA GLY A 89 2.40 -14.29 -11.51
C GLY A 89 3.81 -14.00 -12.04
N GLU A 90 4.11 -14.44 -13.26
CA GLU A 90 5.46 -14.38 -13.86
C GLU A 90 5.85 -13.02 -14.48
N LYS A 91 4.97 -12.01 -14.44
CA LYS A 91 5.22 -10.73 -15.16
C LYS A 91 6.24 -9.86 -14.42
N ALA A 92 7.01 -9.07 -15.16
CA ALA A 92 8.03 -8.16 -14.60
C ALA A 92 7.50 -7.07 -13.64
N LYS A 93 6.17 -6.85 -13.59
CA LYS A 93 5.47 -5.99 -12.61
C LYS A 93 4.50 -6.80 -11.72
N SER A 94 4.72 -8.09 -11.60
CA SER A 94 3.89 -8.94 -10.75
C SER A 94 4.12 -8.62 -9.29
N ASP A 95 3.12 -8.92 -8.48
CA ASP A 95 3.17 -8.78 -7.03
C ASP A 95 4.21 -9.74 -6.43
N PHE A 96 4.33 -9.73 -5.10
CA PHE A 96 5.22 -10.64 -4.39
C PHE A 96 4.53 -11.97 -4.12
N THR A 97 5.28 -13.07 -4.12
CA THR A 97 4.77 -14.33 -3.57
C THR A 97 4.81 -14.23 -2.05
N ALA A 98 3.66 -14.50 -1.42
CA ALA A 98 3.56 -14.61 0.03
C ALA A 98 3.56 -16.09 0.44
N ILE A 99 4.39 -16.43 1.41
CA ILE A 99 4.36 -17.73 2.09
C ILE A 99 4.13 -17.44 3.56
N THR A 100 3.00 -17.89 4.08
CA THR A 100 2.59 -17.61 5.45
C THR A 100 2.33 -18.92 6.19
N ILE A 101 2.90 -19.03 7.38
CA ILE A 101 2.67 -20.13 8.31
C ILE A 101 1.84 -19.61 9.46
N ILE A 102 0.73 -20.29 9.74
CA ILE A 102 -0.18 -19.97 10.83
C ILE A 102 -0.18 -21.14 11.82
N GLY A 103 0.03 -20.85 13.09
CA GLY A 103 -0.09 -21.77 14.20
C GLY A 103 -1.45 -21.69 14.88
N LYS A 104 -2.05 -22.85 15.22
CA LYS A 104 -3.25 -22.92 16.07
C LYS A 104 -2.83 -23.08 17.54
N GLY A 105 -3.03 -22.04 18.33
CA GLY A 105 -2.83 -22.05 19.78
C GLY A 105 -4.15 -22.19 20.54
N ALA A 106 -4.07 -22.28 21.86
CA ALA A 106 -5.27 -22.47 22.71
C ALA A 106 -6.29 -21.32 22.61
N LYS A 107 -5.82 -20.09 22.33
CA LYS A 107 -6.65 -18.88 22.30
C LYS A 107 -6.96 -18.37 20.89
N GLY A 108 -6.48 -19.04 19.84
CA GLY A 108 -6.68 -18.58 18.46
C GLY A 108 -5.56 -18.98 17.52
N PHE A 109 -5.49 -18.27 16.39
CA PHE A 109 -4.47 -18.45 15.37
C PHE A 109 -3.41 -17.35 15.46
N TYR A 110 -2.17 -17.74 15.19
CA TYR A 110 -0.99 -16.88 15.29
C TYR A 110 -0.19 -16.99 14.00
N VAL A 111 0.27 -15.87 13.46
CA VAL A 111 1.21 -15.87 12.33
C VAL A 111 2.59 -16.30 12.85
N ALA A 112 2.96 -17.54 12.62
CA ALA A 112 4.25 -18.07 13.08
C ALA A 112 5.42 -17.50 12.27
N GLU A 113 5.22 -17.36 10.97
CA GLU A 113 6.19 -16.82 10.03
C GLU A 113 5.44 -16.29 8.81
N SER A 114 5.93 -15.21 8.20
CA SER A 114 5.40 -14.73 6.93
C SER A 114 6.51 -14.07 6.14
N ILE A 115 6.79 -14.66 4.98
CA ILE A 115 7.77 -14.13 4.04
C ILE A 115 7.06 -13.66 2.78
N VAL A 116 7.40 -12.45 2.35
CA VAL A 116 6.87 -11.85 1.12
C VAL A 116 8.06 -11.49 0.25
N LYS A 117 8.21 -12.17 -0.88
CA LYS A 117 9.37 -11.99 -1.76
C LYS A 117 9.05 -12.22 -3.23
N ILE A 118 9.87 -11.63 -4.09
CA ILE A 118 9.89 -11.98 -5.51
C ILE A 118 10.65 -13.31 -5.60
N LEU A 119 9.91 -14.37 -5.92
CA LEU A 119 10.52 -15.66 -6.26
C LEU A 119 10.99 -15.57 -7.71
N LYS A 120 12.30 -15.68 -7.92
CA LYS A 120 12.92 -15.79 -9.25
C LYS A 120 13.29 -17.24 -9.52
#